data_AF-A0A0J7KPK6-F1
#
_entry.id   AF-A0A0J7KPK6-F1
#
_cell.length_a   1.000
_cell.length_b   1.000
_cell.length_c   1.000
_cell.angle_alpha   90.00
_cell.angle_beta   90.00
_cell.angle_gamma   90.00
#
_symmetry.space_group_name_H-M   'P 1'
#
loop_
_entity.id
_entity.type
_entity.pdbx_description
1 polymer ?
#
loop_
_entity_poly.entity_id
_entity_poly.type
_entity_poly.pdbx_seq_one_letter_code
_entity_poly.pdbx_strand_id
1 'polypeptide(L)'
;MSEQTDIIQAINELLGDPGYWDEALPPHPRPEKPPPTPTIPPQPRPPKVGTLIQRSDHVNRRKQAILLQPPPPPPKRRQGAATHVERPPSGPTTEAAAIEQPELLMPAGPLPPPPIPVQVEPGIIVEVPHFAVHVSRRYKPRTAQGRWILRFSRTGQLTYRRRLE
;
A
#
# COMPACT_ATOMS: atom_id res chain seq x y z
N MET A 1 -27.64 59.53 40.62
CA MET A 1 -26.34 59.74 39.93
C MET A 1 -25.15 59.45 40.85
N SER A 2 -25.24 59.60 42.18
CA SER A 2 -24.11 59.35 43.10
C SER A 2 -23.74 57.88 43.33
N GLU A 3 -24.69 56.95 43.19
CA GLU A 3 -24.40 55.51 43.44
C GLU A 3 -23.41 54.92 42.41
N GLN A 4 -23.38 55.46 41.18
CA GLN A 4 -22.51 54.95 40.13
C GLN A 4 -21.06 55.41 40.31
N THR A 5 -20.84 56.58 40.92
CA THR A 5 -19.50 57.03 41.31
C THR A 5 -18.94 56.21 42.47
N ASP A 6 -19.79 55.80 43.42
CA ASP A 6 -19.36 54.97 44.55
C ASP A 6 -18.94 53.57 44.10
N ILE A 7 -19.65 52.97 43.13
CA ILE A 7 -19.28 51.67 42.55
C ILE A 7 -17.93 51.76 41.82
N ILE A 8 -17.72 52.81 41.01
CA ILE A 8 -16.46 52.98 40.27
C ILE A 8 -15.29 53.22 41.24
N GLN A 9 -15.52 53.94 42.33
CA GLN A 9 -14.49 54.19 43.34
C GLN A 9 -14.13 52.92 44.10
N ALA A 10 -15.11 52.10 44.49
CA ALA A 10 -14.87 50.81 45.13
C ALA A 10 -14.13 49.81 44.22
N ILE A 11 -14.41 49.82 42.91
CA ILE A 11 -13.69 48.99 41.93
C ILE A 11 -12.22 49.41 41.81
N ASN A 12 -11.96 50.73 41.77
CA ASN A 12 -10.60 51.25 41.67
C ASN A 12 -9.79 51.01 42.94
N GLU A 13 -10.43 51.04 44.12
CA GLU A 13 -9.79 50.69 45.39
C GLU A 13 -9.40 49.21 45.43
N LEU A 14 -10.29 48.31 44.97
CA LEU A 14 -10.01 46.87 44.88
C LEU A 14 -8.92 46.53 43.84
N LEU A 15 -8.88 47.24 42.71
CA LEU A 15 -7.85 47.07 41.68
C LEU A 15 -6.51 47.72 42.04
N GLY A 16 -6.52 48.66 43.00
CA GLY A 16 -5.35 49.40 43.45
C GLY A 16 -4.53 48.70 44.53
N ASP A 17 -5.05 47.60 45.12
CA ASP A 17 -4.33 46.81 46.12
C ASP A 17 -3.43 45.76 45.44
N PRO A 18 -2.09 45.97 45.40
CA PRO A 18 -1.18 45.05 44.75
C PRO A 18 -1.09 43.69 45.45
N GLY A 19 -1.52 43.57 46.71
CA GLY A 19 -1.47 42.31 47.48
C GLY A 19 -2.64 41.38 47.22
N TYR A 20 -3.78 41.90 46.73
CA TYR A 20 -5.00 41.12 46.53
C TYR A 20 -4.84 40.00 45.47
N TRP A 21 -4.08 40.28 44.40
CA TRP A 21 -3.88 39.32 43.31
C TRP A 21 -2.87 38.21 43.64
N ASP A 22 -1.94 38.46 44.57
CA ASP A 22 -0.98 37.46 45.03
C ASP A 22 -1.61 36.43 45.98
N GLU A 23 -2.67 36.82 46.70
CA GLU A 23 -3.37 35.94 47.66
C GLU A 23 -4.53 35.17 47.02
N ALA A 24 -5.17 35.74 45.99
CA ALA A 24 -6.29 35.11 45.27
C ALA A 24 -5.86 34.02 44.27
N LEU A 25 -4.59 34.00 43.86
CA LEU A 25 -4.08 33.01 42.90
C LEU A 25 -3.42 31.83 43.64
N PRO A 26 -3.83 30.58 43.36
CA PRO A 26 -3.14 29.42 43.90
C PRO A 26 -1.68 29.41 43.43
N PRO A 27 -0.70 29.05 44.28
CA PRO A 27 0.70 29.05 43.91
C PRO A 27 0.93 28.16 42.69
N HIS A 28 1.59 28.70 41.66
CA HIS A 28 1.88 27.95 40.44
C HIS A 28 2.65 26.66 40.75
N PRO A 29 2.26 25.51 40.18
CA PRO A 29 3.01 24.27 40.35
C PRO A 29 4.42 24.44 39.80
N ARG A 30 5.43 24.04 40.59
CA ARG A 30 6.84 24.06 40.14
C ARG A 30 6.98 23.27 38.84
N PRO A 31 7.78 23.73 37.87
CA PRO A 31 8.07 22.95 36.67
C PRO A 31 8.75 21.64 37.07
N GLU A 32 8.05 20.53 36.87
CA GLU A 32 8.63 19.19 36.99
C GLU A 32 9.80 19.06 35.99
N LYS A 33 10.90 18.46 36.46
CA LYS A 33 12.06 18.15 35.63
C LYS A 33 11.59 17.29 34.44
N PRO A 34 11.98 17.62 33.19
CA PRO A 34 11.61 16.79 32.05
C PRO A 34 12.16 15.37 32.25
N PRO A 35 11.40 14.34 31.86
CA PRO A 35 11.85 12.95 31.97
C PRO A 35 13.14 12.74 31.17
N PRO A 36 14.04 11.84 31.61
CA PRO A 36 15.26 11.54 30.88
C PRO A 36 14.93 11.02 29.48
N THR A 37 15.52 11.64 28.46
CA THR A 37 15.31 11.29 27.05
C THR A 37 15.70 9.82 26.81
N PRO A 38 14.84 8.99 26.20
CA PRO A 38 15.15 7.60 25.92
C PRO A 38 16.33 7.48 24.94
N THR A 39 17.31 6.63 25.28
CA THR A 39 18.47 6.35 24.42
C THR A 39 18.02 5.59 23.18
N ILE A 40 18.10 6.23 22.01
CA ILE A 40 17.80 5.60 20.71
C ILE A 40 19.02 4.74 20.30
N PRO A 41 18.84 3.45 19.95
CA PRO A 41 19.94 2.62 19.47
C PRO A 41 20.49 3.14 18.12
N PRO A 42 21.81 3.05 17.88
CA PRO A 42 22.40 3.50 16.63
C PRO A 42 21.88 2.67 15.46
N GLN A 43 21.48 3.36 14.38
CA GLN A 43 21.06 2.71 13.14
C GLN A 43 22.23 1.96 12.50
N PRO A 44 22.01 0.76 11.92
CA PRO A 44 23.06 0.01 11.23
C PRO A 44 23.56 0.81 10.02
N ARG A 45 24.89 0.96 9.93
CA ARG A 45 25.52 1.69 8.82
C ARG A 45 25.48 0.85 7.54
N PRO A 46 25.28 1.47 6.37
CA PRO A 46 25.41 0.75 5.11
C PRO A 46 26.83 0.19 4.94
N PRO A 47 26.99 -0.96 4.27
CA PRO A 47 28.29 -1.56 4.02
C PRO A 47 29.15 -0.65 3.15
N LYS A 48 30.45 -0.62 3.41
CA LYS A 48 31.41 0.18 2.64
C LYS A 48 31.57 -0.41 1.23
N VAL A 49 31.85 0.44 0.24
CA VAL A 49 32.22 -0.01 -1.11
C VAL A 49 33.41 -0.97 -1.00
N GLY A 50 33.32 -2.15 -1.62
CA GLY A 50 34.30 -3.23 -1.51
C GLY A 50 34.01 -4.28 -0.43
N THR A 51 32.97 -4.09 0.39
CA THR A 51 32.49 -5.13 1.33
C THR A 51 31.77 -6.22 0.55
N LEU A 52 32.33 -7.44 0.51
CA LEU A 52 31.63 -8.61 -0.03
C LEU A 52 30.47 -8.98 0.89
N ILE A 53 29.25 -8.93 0.37
CA ILE A 53 28.05 -9.31 1.11
C ILE A 53 27.75 -10.77 0.75
N GLN A 54 28.16 -11.65 1.66
CA GLN A 54 28.20 -13.11 1.47
C GLN A 54 26.93 -13.72 0.85
N ARG A 55 25.74 -13.25 1.26
CA ARG A 55 24.47 -13.79 0.74
C ARG A 55 24.10 -13.25 -0.65
N SER A 56 24.20 -11.94 -0.87
CA SER A 56 23.81 -11.34 -2.17
C SER A 56 24.79 -11.75 -3.27
N ASP A 57 26.08 -11.82 -2.96
CA ASP A 57 27.12 -12.12 -3.95
C ASP A 57 27.02 -13.57 -4.42
N HIS A 58 26.71 -14.51 -3.53
CA HIS A 58 26.45 -15.90 -3.90
C HIS A 58 25.24 -16.03 -4.84
N VAL A 59 24.14 -15.33 -4.52
CA VAL A 59 22.94 -15.33 -5.38
C VAL A 59 23.22 -14.70 -6.73
N ASN A 60 23.94 -13.58 -6.77
CA ASN A 60 24.32 -12.91 -8.01
C ASN A 60 25.25 -13.77 -8.86
N ARG A 61 26.24 -14.44 -8.24
CA ARG A 61 27.14 -15.36 -8.95
C ARG A 61 26.37 -16.55 -9.55
N ARG A 62 25.40 -17.11 -8.84
CA ARG A 62 24.53 -18.18 -9.37
C ARG A 62 23.68 -17.69 -10.55
N LYS A 63 23.09 -16.50 -10.45
CA LYS A 63 22.32 -15.90 -11.54
C LYS A 63 23.17 -15.65 -12.78
N GLN A 64 24.39 -15.12 -12.60
CA GLN A 64 25.35 -14.93 -13.69
C GLN A 64 25.73 -16.26 -14.34
N ALA A 65 25.95 -17.31 -13.56
CA ALA A 65 26.25 -18.63 -14.11
C ALA A 65 25.12 -19.17 -14.99
N ILE A 66 23.85 -18.99 -14.59
CA ILE A 66 22.68 -19.41 -15.38
C ILE A 66 22.56 -18.58 -16.65
N LEU A 67 22.75 -17.26 -16.57
CA LEU A 67 22.60 -16.37 -17.72
C LEU A 67 23.67 -16.63 -18.79
N LEU A 68 24.88 -16.99 -18.37
CA LEU A 68 25.98 -17.31 -19.26
C LEU A 68 25.92 -18.76 -19.80
N GLN A 69 25.01 -19.58 -19.27
CA GLN A 69 24.87 -20.95 -19.73
C GLN A 69 24.09 -20.99 -21.06
N PRO A 70 24.60 -21.68 -22.10
CA PRO A 70 23.85 -21.85 -23.33
C PRO A 70 22.53 -22.57 -23.05
N PRO A 71 21.41 -22.16 -23.69
CA PRO A 71 20.12 -22.76 -23.44
C PRO A 71 20.14 -24.24 -23.83
N PRO A 72 19.43 -25.11 -23.08
CA PRO A 72 19.38 -26.52 -23.41
C PRO A 72 18.77 -26.74 -24.80
N PRO A 73 19.22 -27.77 -25.54
CA PRO A 73 18.67 -28.06 -26.85
C PRO A 73 17.18 -28.41 -26.76
N PRO A 74 16.38 -28.05 -27.77
CA PRO A 74 14.96 -28.34 -27.77
C PRO A 74 14.72 -29.87 -27.74
N PRO A 75 13.64 -30.32 -27.08
CA PRO A 75 13.33 -31.75 -26.99
C PRO A 75 13.10 -32.35 -28.38
N LYS A 76 13.65 -33.55 -28.60
CA LYS A 76 13.58 -34.27 -29.89
C LYS A 76 12.14 -34.75 -30.13
N ARG A 77 11.45 -34.15 -31.11
CA ARG A 77 10.09 -34.55 -31.53
C ARG A 77 10.15 -35.98 -32.09
N ARG A 78 9.46 -36.93 -31.45
CA ARG A 78 9.32 -38.31 -31.97
C ARG A 78 8.44 -38.25 -33.23
N GLN A 79 9.01 -38.53 -34.38
CA GLN A 79 8.25 -38.70 -35.62
C GLN A 79 7.63 -40.10 -35.57
N GLY A 80 6.32 -40.17 -35.30
CA GLY A 80 5.54 -41.39 -35.45
C GLY A 80 5.45 -41.73 -36.95
N ALA A 81 5.75 -42.98 -37.29
CA ALA A 81 5.63 -43.52 -38.64
C ALA A 81 4.16 -43.43 -39.12
N ALA A 82 3.94 -42.68 -40.20
CA ALA A 82 2.67 -42.69 -40.91
C ALA A 82 2.65 -43.87 -41.88
N THR A 83 1.92 -44.93 -41.52
CA THR A 83 1.48 -45.97 -42.46
C THR A 83 0.45 -45.38 -43.42
N HIS A 84 0.76 -45.50 -44.70
CA HIS A 84 -0.04 -45.10 -45.84
C HIS A 84 -1.17 -46.12 -46.09
N VAL A 85 -2.44 -45.74 -45.93
CA VAL A 85 -3.59 -46.48 -46.50
C VAL A 85 -4.69 -45.51 -46.95
N GLU A 86 -4.76 -45.36 -48.28
CA GLU A 86 -5.91 -45.21 -49.18
C GLU A 86 -7.15 -44.36 -48.82
N ARG A 87 -7.37 -43.35 -49.68
CA ARG A 87 -8.63 -42.66 -50.04
C ARG A 87 -9.58 -43.65 -50.77
N PRO A 88 -10.93 -43.50 -50.78
CA PRO A 88 -11.63 -42.50 -51.62
C PRO A 88 -13.00 -42.01 -51.01
N PRO A 89 -14.01 -41.45 -51.73
CA PRO A 89 -14.41 -40.04 -51.57
C PRO A 89 -15.91 -39.78 -51.23
N SER A 90 -16.24 -38.50 -50.99
CA SER A 90 -17.55 -37.82 -51.19
C SER A 90 -18.37 -37.45 -49.94
N GLY A 91 -18.64 -36.14 -49.77
CA GLY A 91 -19.71 -35.59 -48.92
C GLY A 91 -19.33 -34.27 -48.21
N PRO A 92 -20.00 -33.13 -48.47
CA PRO A 92 -19.75 -31.88 -47.78
C PRO A 92 -20.73 -31.71 -46.61
N THR A 93 -20.28 -31.79 -45.37
CA THR A 93 -21.05 -31.27 -44.22
C THR A 93 -20.09 -30.92 -43.08
N THR A 94 -20.18 -29.66 -42.66
CA THR A 94 -19.84 -29.07 -41.37
C THR A 94 -19.49 -30.05 -40.25
N GLU A 95 -18.25 -30.01 -39.75
CA GLU A 95 -18.00 -30.24 -38.33
C GLU A 95 -16.61 -29.73 -37.91
N ALA A 96 -16.56 -29.28 -36.67
CA ALA A 96 -15.49 -28.48 -36.09
C ALA A 96 -14.15 -29.22 -36.08
N ALA A 97 -13.12 -28.58 -36.62
CA ALA A 97 -11.73 -28.95 -36.37
C ALA A 97 -11.43 -28.70 -34.88
N ALA A 98 -11.61 -29.74 -34.07
CA ALA A 98 -11.05 -29.85 -32.74
C ALA A 98 -9.53 -29.77 -32.85
N ILE A 99 -8.99 -28.57 -32.66
CA ILE A 99 -7.58 -28.35 -32.37
C ILE A 99 -7.41 -28.87 -30.94
N GLU A 100 -6.94 -30.10 -30.79
CA GLU A 100 -6.42 -30.60 -29.51
C GLU A 100 -5.19 -29.76 -29.15
N GLN A 101 -5.45 -28.64 -28.46
CA GLN A 101 -4.41 -27.93 -27.73
C GLN A 101 -4.00 -28.84 -26.57
N PRO A 102 -2.70 -29.01 -26.27
CA PRO A 102 -2.30 -29.71 -25.06
C PRO A 102 -2.93 -28.97 -23.89
N GLU A 103 -3.76 -29.66 -23.11
CA GLU A 103 -4.39 -29.16 -21.91
C GLU A 103 -3.30 -28.67 -20.97
N LEU A 104 -3.06 -27.34 -21.00
CA LEU A 104 -2.11 -26.69 -20.13
C LEU A 104 -2.58 -26.98 -18.72
N LEU A 105 -1.81 -27.80 -18.00
CA LEU A 105 -1.98 -28.10 -16.59
C LEU A 105 -1.81 -26.77 -15.83
N MET A 106 -2.92 -26.02 -15.73
CA MET A 106 -2.96 -24.74 -15.07
C MET A 106 -2.59 -25.03 -13.61
N PRO A 107 -1.56 -24.37 -13.04
CA PRO A 107 -1.30 -24.51 -11.61
C PRO A 107 -2.55 -23.99 -10.90
N ALA A 108 -3.35 -24.90 -10.36
CA ALA A 108 -4.56 -24.61 -9.61
C ALA A 108 -4.17 -24.04 -8.23
N GLY A 109 -3.60 -22.83 -8.24
CA GLY A 109 -3.45 -22.01 -7.06
C GLY A 109 -4.81 -21.42 -6.65
N PRO A 110 -4.97 -21.03 -5.37
CA PRO A 110 -6.21 -20.37 -4.94
C PRO A 110 -6.49 -19.16 -5.84
N LEU A 111 -7.75 -19.07 -6.31
CA LEU A 111 -8.20 -17.97 -7.16
C LEU A 111 -7.93 -16.64 -6.45
N PRO A 112 -7.34 -15.63 -7.12
CA PRO A 112 -7.14 -14.33 -6.50
C PRO A 112 -8.50 -13.76 -6.03
N PRO A 113 -8.54 -13.13 -4.84
CA PRO A 113 -9.77 -12.54 -4.33
C PRO A 113 -10.29 -11.46 -5.29
N PRO A 114 -11.62 -11.35 -5.44
CA PRO A 114 -12.22 -10.39 -6.36
C PRO A 114 -11.89 -8.94 -5.96
N PRO A 115 -11.82 -8.01 -6.93
CA PRO A 115 -11.73 -6.58 -6.65
C PRO A 115 -12.92 -6.10 -5.80
N ILE A 116 -12.67 -5.17 -4.89
CA ILE A 116 -13.66 -4.62 -3.96
C ILE A 116 -14.18 -3.29 -4.53
N PRO A 117 -15.50 -3.13 -4.73
CA PRO A 117 -16.07 -1.84 -5.13
C PRO A 117 -16.00 -0.87 -3.95
N VAL A 118 -15.27 0.23 -4.12
CA VAL A 118 -15.15 1.30 -3.11
C VAL A 118 -15.80 2.56 -3.66
N GLN A 119 -16.81 3.06 -2.93
CA GLN A 119 -17.43 4.33 -3.25
C GLN A 119 -16.53 5.47 -2.79
N VAL A 120 -15.93 6.18 -3.74
CA VAL A 120 -15.03 7.31 -3.44
C VAL A 120 -15.83 8.59 -3.31
N GLU A 121 -16.83 8.82 -4.15
CA GLU A 121 -17.79 9.92 -4.03
C GLU A 121 -19.20 9.38 -4.26
N PRO A 122 -20.26 10.10 -3.85
CA PRO A 122 -21.62 9.72 -4.19
C PRO A 122 -21.75 9.59 -5.72
N GLY A 123 -21.89 8.35 -6.21
CA GLY A 123 -21.96 8.04 -7.65
C GLY A 123 -20.64 7.63 -8.33
N ILE A 124 -19.49 7.66 -7.65
CA ILE A 124 -18.20 7.17 -8.21
C ILE A 124 -17.77 5.90 -7.48
N ILE A 125 -17.92 4.77 -8.16
CA ILE A 125 -17.47 3.46 -7.69
C ILE A 125 -16.15 3.14 -8.38
N VAL A 126 -15.12 2.88 -7.59
CA VAL A 126 -13.82 2.42 -8.09
C VAL A 126 -13.64 0.97 -7.68
N GLU A 127 -13.30 0.11 -8.65
CA GLU A 127 -12.85 -1.25 -8.35
C GLU A 127 -11.42 -1.22 -7.83
N VAL A 128 -11.26 -1.59 -6.56
CA VAL A 128 -9.98 -1.58 -5.88
C VAL A 128 -9.51 -3.02 -5.65
N PRO A 129 -8.33 -3.43 -6.14
CA PRO A 129 -7.81 -4.76 -5.89
C PRO A 129 -7.73 -5.05 -4.38
N HIS A 130 -8.07 -6.27 -3.97
CA HIS A 130 -8.04 -6.68 -2.56
C HIS A 130 -6.68 -6.42 -1.89
N PHE A 131 -5.58 -6.67 -2.61
CA PHE A 131 -4.22 -6.36 -2.16
C PHE A 131 -4.04 -4.87 -1.83
N ALA A 132 -4.64 -3.98 -2.62
CA ALA A 132 -4.53 -2.55 -2.42
C ALA A 132 -5.32 -2.06 -1.19
N VAL A 133 -6.41 -2.77 -0.84
CA VAL A 133 -7.23 -2.48 0.34
C VAL A 133 -6.55 -2.98 1.61
N HIS A 134 -6.07 -4.23 1.64
CA HIS A 134 -5.63 -4.87 2.88
C HIS A 134 -4.11 -4.88 3.09
N VAL A 135 -3.33 -4.94 2.01
CA VAL A 135 -1.87 -5.12 2.09
C VAL A 135 -1.16 -3.78 1.93
N SER A 136 -1.22 -3.18 0.73
CA SER A 136 -0.55 -1.89 0.49
C SER A 136 -1.29 -0.73 1.14
N ARG A 137 -2.61 -0.88 1.35
CA ARG A 137 -3.52 0.13 1.92
C ARG A 137 -3.48 1.48 1.18
N ARG A 138 -3.06 1.46 -0.08
CA ARG A 138 -2.92 2.64 -0.93
C ARG A 138 -3.24 2.27 -2.37
N TYR A 139 -4.14 3.02 -2.97
CA TYR A 139 -4.52 2.85 -4.36
C TYR A 139 -4.63 4.19 -5.07
N LYS A 140 -4.22 4.24 -6.35
CA LYS A 140 -4.25 5.46 -7.15
C LYS A 140 -5.03 5.22 -8.45
N PRO A 141 -6.36 5.11 -8.38
CA PRO A 141 -7.16 4.83 -9.57
C PRO A 141 -7.14 6.04 -10.51
N ARG A 142 -7.28 5.72 -11.80
CA ARG A 142 -7.60 6.71 -12.83
C ARG A 142 -9.03 6.45 -13.28
N THR A 143 -9.90 7.42 -13.09
CA THR A 143 -11.30 7.41 -13.48
C THR A 143 -11.54 8.49 -14.53
N ALA A 144 -12.69 8.46 -15.21
CA ALA A 144 -13.09 9.51 -16.16
C ALA A 144 -13.06 10.91 -15.54
N GLN A 145 -13.35 11.00 -14.23
CA GLN A 145 -13.31 12.26 -13.49
C GLN A 145 -11.89 12.68 -13.03
N GLY A 146 -10.85 11.90 -13.32
CA GLY A 146 -9.48 12.25 -12.97
C GLY A 146 -8.80 11.20 -12.10
N ARG A 147 -7.67 11.59 -11.52
CA ARG A 147 -6.81 10.70 -10.72
C ARG A 147 -7.14 10.84 -9.25
N TRP A 148 -7.15 9.73 -8.53
CA TRP A 148 -7.36 9.76 -7.09
C TRP A 148 -6.20 9.17 -6.32
N ILE A 149 -6.10 9.55 -5.06
CA ILE A 149 -5.31 8.87 -4.04
C ILE A 149 -6.29 8.38 -2.99
N LEU A 150 -6.39 7.05 -2.85
CA LEU A 150 -7.16 6.38 -1.83
C LEU A 150 -6.20 5.76 -0.80
N ARG A 151 -6.54 5.84 0.48
CA ARG A 151 -5.86 5.11 1.55
C ARG A 151 -6.88 4.37 2.39
N PHE A 152 -6.49 3.18 2.83
CA PHE A 152 -7.34 2.27 3.57
C PHE A 152 -6.80 2.06 4.99
N SER A 153 -7.69 1.80 5.93
CA SER A 153 -7.34 1.34 7.27
C SER A 153 -6.80 -0.10 7.22
N ARG A 154 -6.33 -0.60 8.35
CA ARG A 154 -5.99 -2.03 8.50
C ARG A 154 -7.21 -2.95 8.30
N THR A 155 -8.41 -2.44 8.56
CA THR A 155 -9.68 -3.16 8.39
C THR A 155 -10.27 -3.03 6.98
N GLY A 156 -9.56 -2.38 6.05
CA GLY A 156 -10.01 -2.19 4.66
C GLY A 156 -11.00 -1.04 4.46
N GLN A 157 -11.24 -0.22 5.49
CA GLN A 157 -12.12 0.95 5.39
C GLN A 157 -11.40 2.12 4.73
N LEU A 158 -12.10 2.88 3.88
CA LEU A 158 -11.54 4.07 3.24
C LEU A 158 -11.34 5.18 4.28
N THR A 159 -10.10 5.61 4.52
CA THR A 159 -9.77 6.65 5.52
C THR A 159 -9.37 7.96 4.90
N TYR A 160 -8.83 7.92 3.68
CA TYR A 160 -8.40 9.11 2.97
C TYR A 160 -8.73 8.99 1.50
N ARG A 161 -9.33 10.03 0.96
CA ARG A 161 -9.54 10.21 -0.47
C ARG A 161 -9.12 11.63 -0.87
N ARG A 162 -8.38 11.75 -1.96
CA ARG A 162 -8.05 13.03 -2.58
C ARG A 162 -8.04 12.89 -4.09
N ARG A 163 -8.71 13.81 -4.77
CA ARG A 163 -8.61 14.00 -6.22
C ARG A 163 -7.33 14.77 -6.53
N LEU A 164 -6.63 14.33 -7.56
CA LEU A 164 -5.53 15.06 -8.19
C LEU A 164 -6.09 15.62 -9.50
N GLU A 165 -6.07 16.94 -9.63
CA GLU A 165 -6.38 17.68 -10.86
C GLU A 165 -5.37 17.35 -11.97
#